data_AF-A0A2K3D527-F1
#
_entry.id   AF-A0A2K3D527-F1
#
_cell.length_a   1.000
_cell.length_b   1.000
_cell.length_c   1.000
_cell.angle_alpha   90.00
_cell.angle_beta   90.00
_cell.angle_gamma   90.00
#
_symmetry.space_group_name_H-M   'P 1'
#
loop_
_entity.id
_entity.type
_entity.pdbx_description
1 polymer ?
#
loop_
_entity_poly.entity_id
_entity_poly.type
_entity_poly.pdbx_seq_one_letter_code
_entity_poly.pdbx_strand_id
1 'polypeptide(L)'
;MKEDWAGIAPALRERSAVVGIPVTTSPVFLFYHKPVFARDNLTVPVTWEQVLALAERYNGTDLNGDSVPGYGMCMTPSECFVDGTILTWVLGSYAQTHGASQGLFIDAETMSNLANTSALTAALDVMRRLRRVGPRSGNCAVFEDETYLEGRCLLSITTPTTFKAAYSPEKPARFAAMRGRMGMAPFPGSTRVLDRASGNLTDCDAARCPMARVYINDTVSDPLW
;
A
#
# COMPACT_ATOMS: atom_id res chain seq x y z
N MET A 1 29.10 16.46 4.32
CA MET A 1 28.55 15.70 3.18
C MET A 1 28.24 16.73 2.10
N LYS A 2 28.87 16.68 0.93
CA LYS A 2 28.46 17.55 -0.18
C LYS A 2 27.29 16.85 -0.86
N GLU A 3 26.10 17.42 -0.75
CA GLU A 3 24.92 16.93 -1.47
C GLU A 3 25.08 17.31 -2.94
N ASP A 4 25.20 16.32 -3.81
CA ASP A 4 25.26 16.49 -5.25
C ASP A 4 23.84 16.38 -5.83
N TRP A 5 23.44 17.38 -6.62
CA TRP A 5 22.16 17.37 -7.33
C TRP A 5 22.02 16.16 -8.26
N ALA A 6 23.13 15.61 -8.78
CA ALA A 6 23.11 14.38 -9.55
C ALA A 6 22.83 13.13 -8.70
N GLY A 7 23.04 13.21 -7.37
CA GLY A 7 22.79 12.12 -6.42
C GLY A 7 21.33 11.94 -6.02
N ILE A 8 20.45 12.89 -6.34
CA ILE A 8 19.00 12.77 -6.09
C ILE A 8 18.36 11.98 -7.24
N ALA A 9 17.45 11.05 -6.91
CA ALA A 9 16.74 10.25 -7.91
C ALA A 9 16.08 11.15 -8.99
N PRO A 10 16.21 10.83 -10.30
CA PRO A 10 15.65 11.66 -11.39
C PRO A 10 14.17 12.03 -11.20
N ALA A 11 13.34 11.08 -10.77
CA ALA A 11 11.91 11.27 -10.52
C ALA A 11 11.61 12.35 -9.45
N LEU A 12 12.57 12.69 -8.59
CA LEU A 12 12.43 13.73 -7.56
C LEU A 12 12.97 15.10 -8.00
N ARG A 13 13.58 15.18 -9.18
CA ARG A 13 14.18 16.41 -9.75
C ARG A 13 13.35 17.02 -10.87
N GLU A 14 12.34 16.29 -11.36
CA GLU A 14 11.65 16.59 -12.61
C GLU A 14 10.60 17.70 -12.44
N ARG A 15 11.03 18.96 -12.39
CA ARG A 15 10.18 20.15 -12.58
C ARG A 15 10.96 21.29 -13.27
N SER A 16 10.24 22.14 -13.98
CA SER A 16 10.77 23.33 -14.67
C SER A 16 11.34 24.41 -13.73
N ALA A 17 11.02 24.35 -12.43
CA ALA A 17 11.69 25.12 -11.38
C ALA A 17 11.80 24.28 -10.10
N VAL A 18 12.97 24.30 -9.46
CA VAL A 18 13.21 23.63 -8.16
C VAL A 18 12.75 24.56 -7.04
N VAL A 19 11.63 24.23 -6.39
CA VAL A 19 11.05 25.03 -5.28
C VAL A 19 11.31 24.41 -3.90
N GLY A 20 11.93 23.24 -3.87
CA GLY A 20 12.28 22.52 -2.64
C GLY A 20 13.25 21.38 -2.94
N ILE A 21 14.06 21.02 -1.94
CA ILE A 21 15.01 19.91 -2.02
C ILE A 21 14.43 18.73 -1.22
N PRO A 22 14.26 17.54 -1.81
CA PRO A 22 13.75 16.38 -1.09
C PRO A 22 14.82 15.89 -0.09
N VAL A 23 14.60 16.13 1.20
CA VAL A 23 15.50 15.67 2.28
C VAL A 23 15.25 14.20 2.63
N THR A 24 13.99 13.76 2.58
CA THR A 24 13.60 12.39 2.85
C THR A 24 12.41 11.99 1.99
N THR A 25 12.35 10.72 1.62
CA THR A 25 11.18 10.10 0.99
C THR A 25 10.70 8.96 1.86
N SER A 26 9.39 8.86 2.05
CA SER A 26 8.78 7.76 2.79
C SER A 26 7.71 7.10 1.92
N PRO A 27 8.10 6.31 0.90
CA PRO A 27 7.15 5.50 0.15
C PRO A 27 6.43 4.54 1.10
N VAL A 28 5.21 4.16 0.73
CA VAL A 28 4.45 3.14 1.43
C VAL A 28 4.41 1.86 0.61
N PHE A 29 4.57 0.74 1.31
CA PHE A 29 4.64 -0.58 0.74
C PHE A 29 3.61 -1.50 1.40
N LEU A 30 3.33 -2.62 0.73
CA LEU A 30 2.67 -3.74 1.34
C LEU A 30 3.72 -4.62 2.03
N PHE A 31 3.67 -4.69 3.35
CA PHE A 31 4.42 -5.63 4.14
C PHE A 31 3.62 -6.92 4.35
N TYR A 32 4.31 -8.06 4.41
CA TYR A 32 3.68 -9.36 4.61
C TYR A 32 4.48 -10.26 5.56
N HIS A 33 3.79 -11.13 6.29
CA HIS A 33 4.37 -11.99 7.33
C HIS A 33 5.00 -13.27 6.73
N LYS A 34 6.29 -13.23 6.36
CA LYS A 34 6.98 -14.31 5.62
C LYS A 34 6.80 -15.71 6.22
N PRO A 35 6.92 -15.95 7.54
CA PRO A 35 6.68 -17.27 8.12
C PRO A 35 5.29 -17.85 7.82
N VAL A 36 4.24 -17.03 7.86
CA VAL A 36 2.87 -17.47 7.58
C VAL A 36 2.70 -17.74 6.08
N PHE A 37 3.25 -16.87 5.24
CA PHE A 37 3.27 -17.08 3.79
C PHE A 37 3.98 -18.37 3.38
N ALA A 38 5.13 -18.67 4.01
CA ALA A 38 5.86 -19.91 3.77
C ALA A 38 5.13 -21.14 4.30
N ARG A 39 4.57 -21.07 5.52
CA ARG A 39 3.82 -22.16 6.16
C ARG A 39 2.63 -22.60 5.31
N ASP A 40 1.89 -21.63 4.78
CA ASP A 40 0.62 -21.88 4.09
C ASP A 40 0.73 -21.78 2.55
N ASN A 41 1.96 -21.68 2.03
CA ASN A 41 2.27 -21.57 0.61
C ASN A 41 1.47 -20.45 -0.10
N LEU A 42 1.46 -19.26 0.50
CA LEU A 42 0.73 -18.11 -0.01
C LEU A 42 1.55 -17.34 -1.04
N THR A 43 0.86 -16.85 -2.07
CA THR A 43 1.44 -15.91 -3.03
C THR A 43 1.26 -14.48 -2.54
N VAL A 44 2.28 -13.63 -2.75
CA VAL A 44 2.22 -12.21 -2.43
C VAL A 44 1.11 -11.56 -3.28
N PRO A 45 0.11 -10.90 -2.66
CA PRO A 45 -1.01 -10.34 -3.41
C PRO A 45 -0.57 -9.08 -4.16
N VAL A 46 -1.01 -8.96 -5.40
CA VAL A 46 -0.71 -7.82 -6.30
C VAL A 46 -1.95 -6.97 -6.60
N THR A 47 -3.16 -7.44 -6.25
CA THR A 47 -4.41 -6.68 -6.42
C THR A 47 -5.16 -6.51 -5.10
N TRP A 48 -6.05 -5.51 -5.02
CA TRP A 48 -6.91 -5.31 -3.87
C TRP A 48 -7.80 -6.52 -3.57
N GLU A 49 -8.31 -7.21 -4.58
CA GLU A 49 -9.13 -8.41 -4.39
C GLU A 49 -8.34 -9.52 -3.70
N GLN A 50 -7.08 -9.73 -4.10
CA GLN A 50 -6.19 -10.71 -3.47
C GLN A 50 -5.80 -10.31 -2.05
N VAL A 51 -5.50 -9.03 -1.82
CA VAL A 51 -5.22 -8.49 -0.48
C VAL A 51 -6.42 -8.71 0.44
N LEU A 52 -7.62 -8.35 -0.01
CA LEU A 52 -8.85 -8.49 0.77
C LEU A 52 -9.16 -9.96 1.05
N ALA A 53 -9.03 -10.84 0.06
CA ALA A 53 -9.24 -12.26 0.24
C ALA A 53 -8.29 -12.87 1.29
N LEU A 54 -7.01 -12.53 1.25
CA LEU A 54 -6.03 -12.98 2.25
C LEU A 54 -6.30 -12.37 3.62
N ALA A 55 -6.52 -11.06 3.70
CA ALA A 55 -6.75 -10.38 4.96
C ALA A 55 -8.03 -10.90 5.65
N GLU A 56 -9.14 -11.06 4.91
CA GLU A 56 -10.38 -11.60 5.46
C GLU A 56 -10.24 -13.06 5.89
N ARG A 57 -9.49 -13.88 5.15
CA ARG A 57 -9.25 -15.29 5.49
C ARG A 57 -8.44 -15.46 6.78
N TYR A 58 -7.44 -14.61 7.02
CA TYR A 58 -6.52 -14.73 8.15
C TYR A 58 -6.89 -13.89 9.36
N ASN A 59 -7.90 -13.02 9.24
CA ASN A 59 -8.35 -12.21 10.35
C ASN A 59 -8.87 -13.09 11.50
N GLY A 60 -8.36 -12.86 12.71
CA GLY A 60 -8.70 -13.65 13.89
C GLY A 60 -7.96 -14.98 14.04
N THR A 61 -7.04 -15.30 13.13
CA THR A 61 -6.17 -16.49 13.24
C THR A 61 -4.92 -16.20 14.06
N ASP A 62 -4.29 -17.22 14.63
CA ASP A 62 -2.99 -17.09 15.28
C ASP A 62 -1.86 -17.08 14.23
N LEU A 63 -1.15 -15.95 14.16
CA LEU A 63 -0.13 -15.66 13.16
C LEU A 63 1.30 -15.86 13.66
N ASN A 64 1.51 -15.71 14.97
CA ASN A 64 2.83 -15.74 15.61
C ASN A 64 3.01 -16.93 16.58
N GLY A 65 1.97 -17.73 16.80
CA GLY A 65 1.98 -18.93 17.64
C GLY A 65 1.73 -18.65 19.12
N ASP A 66 1.22 -17.48 19.48
CA ASP A 66 0.95 -17.08 20.88
C ASP A 66 -0.47 -17.41 21.36
N SER A 67 -1.27 -18.10 20.54
CA SER A 67 -2.68 -18.41 20.78
C SER A 67 -3.60 -17.18 20.92
N VAL A 68 -3.12 -15.99 20.56
CA VAL A 68 -3.91 -14.76 20.51
C VAL A 68 -4.34 -14.49 19.06
N PRO A 69 -5.62 -14.19 18.81
CA PRO A 69 -6.08 -13.79 17.49
C PRO A 69 -5.29 -12.58 16.96
N GLY A 70 -4.72 -12.74 15.76
CA GLY A 70 -4.10 -11.69 14.96
C GLY A 70 -5.07 -11.03 13.99
N TYR A 71 -4.53 -10.14 13.17
CA TYR A 71 -5.25 -9.32 12.21
C TYR A 71 -4.88 -9.68 10.77
N GLY A 72 -5.86 -9.62 9.86
CA GLY A 72 -5.62 -9.82 8.45
C GLY A 72 -4.79 -8.70 7.81
N MET A 73 -5.04 -7.47 8.24
CA MET A 73 -4.37 -6.26 7.75
C MET A 73 -4.11 -5.30 8.91
N CYS A 74 -2.93 -4.71 8.94
CA CYS A 74 -2.64 -3.57 9.82
C CYS A 74 -2.33 -2.31 9.00
N MET A 75 -2.84 -1.20 9.51
CA MET A 75 -2.62 0.15 9.00
C MET A 75 -3.00 1.13 10.10
N THR A 76 -2.50 2.36 10.03
CA THR A 76 -2.86 3.42 11.00
C THR A 76 -4.38 3.50 11.18
N PRO A 77 -4.92 3.63 12.40
CA PRO A 77 -6.36 3.67 12.67
C PRO A 77 -7.13 4.71 11.83
N SER A 78 -8.45 4.55 11.74
CA SER A 78 -9.31 5.58 11.13
C SER A 78 -9.18 6.90 11.88
N GLU A 79 -9.45 8.02 11.21
CA GLU A 79 -9.35 9.39 11.76
C GLU A 79 -7.93 9.89 12.06
N CYS A 80 -6.91 9.05 11.90
CA CYS A 80 -5.53 9.52 11.84
C CYS A 80 -5.26 10.31 10.55
N PHE A 81 -4.36 11.29 10.60
CA PHE A 81 -4.10 12.21 9.47
C PHE A 81 -3.71 11.51 8.14
N VAL A 82 -3.21 10.27 8.21
CA VAL A 82 -2.79 9.48 7.05
C VAL A 82 -3.92 8.68 6.41
N ASP A 83 -5.07 8.54 7.08
CA ASP A 83 -6.19 7.74 6.57
C ASP A 83 -6.64 8.23 5.18
N GLY A 84 -6.76 9.56 5.03
CA GLY A 84 -7.02 10.19 3.74
C GLY A 84 -5.92 9.93 2.71
N THR A 85 -4.66 9.82 3.14
CA THR A 85 -3.52 9.52 2.25
C THR A 85 -3.58 8.08 1.75
N ILE A 86 -3.88 7.11 2.61
CA ILE A 86 -4.06 5.71 2.21
C ILE A 86 -5.21 5.61 1.20
N LEU A 87 -6.34 6.29 1.46
CA LEU A 87 -7.45 6.36 0.50
C LEU A 87 -6.99 6.93 -0.85
N THR A 88 -6.16 7.99 -0.87
CA THR A 88 -5.64 8.52 -2.14
C THR A 88 -4.78 7.53 -2.91
N TRP A 89 -3.98 6.69 -2.22
CA TRP A 89 -3.17 5.66 -2.89
C TRP A 89 -4.03 4.54 -3.43
N VAL A 90 -5.02 4.08 -2.66
CA VAL A 90 -6.01 3.10 -3.12
C VAL A 90 -6.73 3.64 -4.35
N LEU A 91 -7.25 4.87 -4.30
CA LEU A 91 -7.91 5.52 -5.42
C LEU A 91 -6.99 5.68 -6.64
N GLY A 92 -5.71 5.99 -6.42
CA GLY A 92 -4.71 6.13 -7.47
C GLY A 92 -4.59 4.86 -8.31
N SER A 93 -4.68 3.68 -7.67
CA SER A 93 -4.67 2.40 -8.38
C SER A 93 -5.85 2.19 -9.33
N TYR A 94 -6.98 2.90 -9.14
CA TYR A 94 -8.13 2.87 -10.03
C TYR A 94 -8.12 3.99 -11.08
N ALA A 95 -7.60 5.18 -10.73
CA ALA A 95 -7.82 6.40 -11.52
C ALA A 95 -6.60 6.90 -12.31
N GLN A 96 -5.37 6.44 -12.01
CA GLN A 96 -4.12 7.00 -12.57
C GLN A 96 -3.34 5.99 -13.44
N THR A 97 -3.97 5.47 -14.49
CA THR A 97 -3.40 4.41 -15.34
C THR A 97 -2.29 4.87 -16.31
N HIS A 98 -2.17 6.19 -16.55
CA HIS A 98 -1.13 6.83 -17.37
C HIS A 98 -0.25 7.82 -16.60
N GLY A 99 -0.32 7.84 -15.27
CA GLY A 99 0.58 8.66 -14.46
C GLY A 99 -0.15 9.53 -13.46
N ALA A 100 0.61 10.05 -12.50
CA ALA A 100 0.09 10.98 -11.51
C ALA A 100 -0.44 12.30 -12.13
N SER A 101 0.04 12.66 -13.32
CA SER A 101 -0.38 13.84 -14.08
C SER A 101 -1.83 13.80 -14.55
N GLN A 102 -2.48 12.62 -14.62
CA GLN A 102 -3.90 12.54 -14.99
C GLN A 102 -4.84 13.15 -13.95
N GLY A 103 -4.34 13.42 -12.73
CA GLY A 103 -5.17 13.85 -11.62
C GLY A 103 -5.96 12.70 -10.99
N LEU A 104 -6.46 12.95 -9.77
CA LEU A 104 -7.06 11.93 -8.90
C LEU A 104 -8.51 12.27 -8.56
N PHE A 105 -8.74 13.39 -7.86
CA PHE A 105 -10.08 13.90 -7.54
C PHE A 105 -10.62 14.86 -8.60
N ILE A 106 -9.72 15.42 -9.40
CA ILE A 106 -10.01 16.36 -10.47
C ILE A 106 -9.29 15.86 -11.70
N ASP A 107 -10.00 15.84 -12.82
CA ASP A 107 -9.41 15.53 -14.12
C ASP A 107 -8.49 16.67 -14.56
N ALA A 108 -7.22 16.36 -14.86
CA ALA A 108 -6.21 17.38 -15.11
C ALA A 108 -6.44 18.17 -16.42
N GLU A 109 -7.20 17.63 -17.37
CA GLU A 109 -7.47 18.27 -18.65
C GLU A 109 -8.79 19.05 -18.63
N THR A 110 -9.84 18.43 -18.11
CA THR A 110 -11.21 18.96 -18.16
C THR A 110 -11.65 19.66 -16.88
N MET A 111 -10.87 19.54 -15.80
CA MET A 111 -11.23 20.00 -14.45
C MET A 111 -12.51 19.35 -13.89
N SER A 112 -12.95 18.24 -14.49
CA SER A 112 -14.12 17.50 -14.03
C SER A 112 -13.90 16.88 -12.66
N ASN A 113 -14.96 16.83 -11.84
CA ASN A 113 -14.91 16.18 -10.53
C ASN A 113 -14.92 14.66 -10.68
N LEU A 114 -13.79 14.02 -10.36
CA LEU A 114 -13.63 12.57 -10.37
C LEU A 114 -14.02 11.90 -9.05
N ALA A 115 -14.30 12.68 -7.99
CA ALA A 115 -14.75 12.13 -6.71
C ALA A 115 -16.15 11.50 -6.82
N ASN A 116 -16.98 11.94 -7.77
CA ASN A 116 -18.30 11.34 -8.01
C ASN A 116 -18.25 10.25 -9.11
N THR A 117 -17.32 9.31 -8.97
CA THR A 117 -17.16 8.19 -9.91
C THR A 117 -17.13 6.86 -9.16
N SER A 118 -17.39 5.78 -9.89
CA SER A 118 -17.31 4.42 -9.36
C SER A 118 -15.93 4.04 -8.82
N ALA A 119 -14.86 4.74 -9.23
CA ALA A 119 -13.51 4.53 -8.71
C ALA A 119 -13.39 4.92 -7.23
N LEU A 120 -13.95 6.07 -6.81
CA LEU A 120 -13.97 6.44 -5.39
C LEU A 120 -14.85 5.48 -4.59
N THR A 121 -15.98 5.04 -5.14
CA THR A 121 -16.83 4.02 -4.51
C THR A 121 -16.06 2.72 -4.26
N ALA A 122 -15.31 2.23 -5.25
CA ALA A 122 -14.48 1.02 -5.11
C ALA A 122 -13.35 1.22 -4.08
N ALA A 123 -12.66 2.35 -4.11
CA ALA A 123 -11.61 2.66 -3.15
C ALA A 123 -12.14 2.74 -1.70
N LEU A 124 -13.31 3.33 -1.50
CA LEU A 124 -13.99 3.37 -0.20
C LEU A 124 -14.42 1.98 0.26
N ASP A 125 -14.89 1.10 -0.64
CA ASP A 125 -15.21 -0.29 -0.27
C ASP A 125 -13.97 -1.07 0.17
N VAL A 126 -12.84 -0.92 -0.54
CA VAL A 126 -11.55 -1.48 -0.12
C VAL A 126 -11.19 -0.99 1.28
N MET A 127 -11.19 0.33 1.51
CA MET A 127 -10.88 0.89 2.83
C MET A 127 -11.82 0.34 3.91
N ARG A 128 -13.13 0.33 3.66
CA ARG A 128 -14.14 -0.20 4.59
C ARG A 128 -13.88 -1.66 4.95
N ARG A 129 -13.52 -2.50 3.98
CA ARG A 129 -13.25 -3.92 4.20
C ARG A 129 -11.95 -4.14 4.95
N LEU A 130 -10.86 -3.44 4.58
CA LEU A 130 -9.59 -3.49 5.30
C LEU A 130 -9.75 -3.06 6.77
N ARG A 131 -10.56 -2.02 7.04
CA ARG A 131 -10.86 -1.55 8.40
C ARG A 131 -11.58 -2.59 9.27
N ARG A 132 -12.30 -3.55 8.67
CA ARG A 132 -12.98 -4.62 9.42
C ARG A 132 -12.04 -5.73 9.88
N VAL A 133 -10.88 -5.86 9.22
CA VAL A 133 -9.91 -6.95 9.43
C VAL A 133 -8.59 -6.46 10.03
N GLY A 134 -8.60 -5.24 10.57
CA GLY A 134 -7.46 -4.64 11.25
C GLY A 134 -7.76 -4.17 12.67
N PRO A 135 -6.73 -3.68 13.38
CA PRO A 135 -6.90 -3.11 14.71
C PRO A 135 -7.89 -1.94 14.69
N ARG A 136 -8.83 -1.93 15.66
CA ARG A 136 -9.85 -0.87 15.77
C ARG A 136 -9.38 0.37 16.52
N SER A 137 -8.31 0.24 17.29
CA SER A 137 -7.69 1.30 18.07
C SER A 137 -6.18 1.17 17.97
N GLY A 138 -5.48 2.27 18.24
CA GLY A 138 -4.04 2.35 18.14
C GLY A 138 -3.58 3.80 18.19
N ASN A 139 -2.28 4.01 18.03
CA ASN A 139 -1.73 5.35 17.87
C ASN A 139 -1.73 5.77 16.39
N CYS A 140 -1.59 7.06 16.12
CA CYS A 140 -1.47 7.59 14.76
C CYS A 140 -0.01 7.61 14.25
N ALA A 141 0.89 6.79 14.82
CA ALA A 141 2.26 6.71 14.34
C ALA A 141 2.28 5.98 12.99
N VAL A 142 2.76 6.68 11.97
CA VAL A 142 2.74 6.22 10.57
C VAL A 142 3.99 5.43 10.21
N PHE A 143 5.06 5.70 10.94
CA PHE A 143 6.39 5.23 10.59
C PHE A 143 6.64 3.82 11.11
N GLU A 144 5.94 3.40 12.16
CA GLU A 144 6.17 2.16 12.89
C GLU A 144 4.84 1.49 13.20
N ASP A 145 4.46 0.50 12.40
CA ASP A 145 3.30 -0.34 12.69
C ASP A 145 3.67 -1.34 13.79
N GLU A 146 3.42 -0.95 15.04
CA GLU A 146 3.76 -1.74 16.22
C GLU A 146 3.09 -3.12 16.21
N THR A 147 1.82 -3.18 15.77
CA THR A 147 1.04 -4.42 15.78
C THR A 147 1.63 -5.40 14.77
N TYR A 148 2.04 -4.91 13.60
CA TYR A 148 2.77 -5.73 12.64
C TYR A 148 4.12 -6.17 13.19
N LEU A 149 4.88 -5.28 13.83
CA LEU A 149 6.21 -5.57 14.41
C LEU A 149 6.20 -6.64 15.51
N GLU A 150 5.07 -6.83 16.19
CA GLU A 150 4.83 -7.92 17.14
C GLU A 150 4.46 -9.27 16.49
N GLY A 151 4.35 -9.30 15.16
CA GLY A 151 3.93 -10.48 14.39
C GLY A 151 2.42 -10.70 14.39
N ARG A 152 1.62 -9.71 14.80
CA ARG A 152 0.17 -9.87 14.96
C ARG A 152 -0.64 -9.54 13.71
N CYS A 153 0.00 -9.26 12.57
CA CYS A 153 -0.71 -8.97 11.32
C CYS A 153 -0.15 -9.79 10.16
N LEU A 154 -1.03 -10.32 9.30
CA LEU A 154 -0.62 -11.03 8.09
C LEU A 154 -0.02 -10.05 7.07
N LEU A 155 -0.74 -8.96 6.83
CA LEU A 155 -0.38 -7.87 5.94
C LEU A 155 -0.30 -6.55 6.71
N SER A 156 0.53 -5.62 6.24
CA SER A 156 0.55 -4.25 6.76
C SER A 156 0.80 -3.24 5.64
N ILE A 157 0.08 -2.11 5.66
CA ILE A 157 0.35 -0.95 4.80
C ILE A 157 1.12 0.08 5.64
N THR A 158 2.42 0.18 5.39
CA THR A 158 3.32 1.03 6.18
C THR A 158 4.59 1.43 5.41
N THR A 159 5.48 2.16 6.08
CA THR A 159 6.71 2.71 5.53
C THR A 159 7.92 1.82 5.83
N PRO A 160 9.04 1.97 5.09
CA PRO A 160 10.32 1.30 5.39
C PRO A 160 10.88 1.56 6.80
N THR A 161 10.40 2.59 7.49
CA THR A 161 10.79 2.81 8.89
C THR A 161 10.32 1.69 9.80
N THR A 162 9.21 1.02 9.47
CA THR A 162 8.77 -0.19 10.20
C THR A 162 9.80 -1.31 10.04
N PHE A 163 10.35 -1.52 8.84
CA PHE A 163 11.46 -2.46 8.66
C PHE A 163 12.65 -2.11 9.56
N LYS A 164 13.08 -0.84 9.58
CA LYS A 164 14.21 -0.40 10.41
C LYS A 164 13.94 -0.60 11.91
N ALA A 165 12.72 -0.35 12.37
CA ALA A 165 12.34 -0.48 13.78
C ALA A 165 12.53 -1.90 14.33
N ALA A 166 12.33 -2.95 13.50
CA ALA A 166 12.58 -4.34 13.90
C ALA A 166 14.06 -4.63 14.24
N TYR A 167 15.00 -3.84 13.71
CA TYR A 167 16.45 -4.02 13.90
C TYR A 167 17.08 -3.00 14.87
N SER A 168 16.36 -1.95 15.25
CA SER A 168 16.90 -0.92 16.13
C SER A 168 16.94 -1.39 17.59
N PRO A 169 18.08 -1.26 18.30
CA PRO A 169 18.17 -1.57 19.72
C PRO A 169 17.46 -0.53 20.61
N GLU A 170 17.16 0.65 20.08
CA GLU A 170 16.44 1.72 20.79
C GLU A 170 14.92 1.51 20.83
N LYS A 171 14.43 0.50 20.11
CA LYS A 171 13.00 0.18 20.02
C LYS A 171 12.61 -0.91 21.03
N PRO A 172 11.32 -0.97 21.41
CA PRO A 172 10.82 -2.02 22.29
C PRO A 172 11.24 -3.42 21.82
N ALA A 173 11.73 -4.25 22.74
CA ALA A 173 12.25 -5.58 22.42
C ALA A 173 11.25 -6.46 21.65
N ARG A 174 9.94 -6.28 21.91
CA ARG A 174 8.84 -6.96 21.19
C ARG A 174 8.87 -6.74 19.66
N PHE A 175 9.42 -5.63 19.17
CA PHE A 175 9.51 -5.37 17.72
C PHE A 175 10.50 -6.27 17.00
N ALA A 176 11.44 -6.88 17.74
CA ALA A 176 12.35 -7.86 17.18
C ALA A 176 11.62 -9.15 16.76
N ALA A 177 10.35 -9.35 17.15
CA ALA A 177 9.53 -10.49 16.74
C ALA A 177 9.43 -10.62 15.21
N MET A 178 9.46 -9.49 14.48
CA MET A 178 9.44 -9.48 13.02
C MET A 178 10.82 -9.35 12.34
N ARG A 179 11.91 -9.31 13.11
CA ARG A 179 13.27 -9.27 12.55
C ARG A 179 13.53 -10.49 11.66
N GLY A 180 13.92 -10.26 10.40
CA GLY A 180 14.13 -11.32 9.41
C GLY A 180 12.85 -12.03 8.92
N ARG A 181 11.67 -11.65 9.42
CA ARG A 181 10.37 -12.29 9.11
C ARG A 181 9.44 -11.40 8.29
N MET A 182 9.88 -10.20 7.94
CA MET A 182 9.13 -9.24 7.11
C MET A 182 9.44 -9.46 5.64
N GLY A 183 8.39 -9.53 4.82
CA GLY A 183 8.45 -9.37 3.39
C GLY A 183 7.91 -7.99 3.01
N MET A 184 8.36 -7.45 1.89
CA MET A 184 7.92 -6.15 1.37
C MET A 184 7.59 -6.32 -0.12
N ALA A 185 6.50 -5.72 -0.56
CA ALA A 185 6.00 -5.77 -1.92
C ALA A 185 5.51 -4.38 -2.36
N PRO A 186 5.45 -4.11 -3.68
CA PRO A 186 4.80 -2.92 -4.20
C PRO A 186 3.37 -2.76 -3.68
N PHE A 187 2.89 -1.52 -3.68
CA PHE A 187 1.51 -1.23 -3.30
C PHE A 187 0.54 -1.93 -4.28
N PRO A 188 -0.57 -2.52 -3.80
CA PRO A 188 -1.48 -3.29 -4.66
C PRO A 188 -2.12 -2.43 -5.77
N GLY A 189 -2.32 -3.05 -6.93
CA GLY A 189 -3.06 -2.49 -8.05
C GLY A 189 -4.55 -2.84 -8.04
N SER A 190 -5.25 -2.42 -9.09
CA SER A 190 -6.63 -2.79 -9.36
C SER A 190 -6.73 -3.57 -10.67
N THR A 191 -7.73 -4.45 -10.77
CA THR A 191 -8.06 -5.17 -12.03
C THR A 191 -9.02 -4.40 -12.92
N ARG A 192 -9.67 -3.37 -12.35
CA ARG A 192 -10.61 -2.49 -13.03
C ARG A 192 -10.21 -1.05 -12.79
N VAL A 193 -10.30 -0.22 -13.82
CA VAL A 193 -9.83 1.16 -13.81
C VAL A 193 -10.90 2.11 -14.30
N LEU A 194 -10.79 3.38 -13.93
CA LEU A 194 -11.77 4.40 -14.28
C LEU A 194 -11.73 4.69 -15.79
N ASP A 195 -12.83 4.37 -16.48
CA ASP A 195 -13.13 5.00 -17.74
C ASP A 195 -13.63 6.42 -17.47
N ARG A 196 -12.80 7.41 -17.79
CA ARG A 196 -13.06 8.82 -17.45
C ARG A 196 -14.25 9.39 -18.20
N ALA A 197 -14.55 8.90 -19.40
CA ALA A 197 -15.68 9.37 -20.20
C ALA A 197 -17.02 8.96 -19.58
N SER A 198 -17.14 7.73 -19.08
CA SER A 198 -18.37 7.23 -18.48
C SER A 198 -18.46 7.45 -16.96
N GLY A 199 -17.33 7.69 -16.28
CA GLY A 199 -17.27 7.71 -14.81
C GLY A 199 -17.35 6.32 -14.17
N ASN A 200 -17.33 5.26 -14.98
CA ASN A 200 -17.49 3.88 -14.55
C ASN A 200 -16.17 3.10 -14.61
N LEU A 201 -16.05 2.08 -13.76
CA LEU A 201 -14.93 1.16 -13.80
C LEU A 201 -15.10 0.21 -14.99
N THR A 202 -14.02 0.01 -15.74
CA THR A 202 -13.91 -0.97 -16.82
C THR A 202 -12.71 -1.88 -16.57
N ASP A 203 -12.64 -3.02 -17.25
CA ASP A 203 -11.52 -3.93 -17.10
C ASP A 203 -10.23 -3.29 -17.60
N CYS A 204 -9.19 -3.48 -16.81
CA CYS A 204 -7.84 -3.06 -17.15
C CYS A 204 -7.31 -3.97 -18.25
N ASP A 205 -6.67 -3.39 -19.27
CA ASP A 205 -5.95 -4.10 -20.32
C ASP A 205 -4.68 -3.32 -20.69
N ALA A 206 -3.86 -3.87 -21.58
CA ALA A 206 -2.61 -3.25 -21.99
C ALA A 206 -2.78 -1.83 -22.59
N ALA A 207 -3.93 -1.54 -23.21
CA ALA A 207 -4.21 -0.23 -23.81
C ALA A 207 -4.68 0.79 -22.76
N ARG A 208 -5.55 0.39 -21.83
CA ARG A 208 -6.09 1.25 -20.76
C ARG A 208 -5.11 1.44 -19.59
N CYS A 209 -4.21 0.48 -19.38
CA CYS A 209 -3.29 0.42 -18.26
C CYS A 209 -1.83 0.21 -18.68
N PRO A 210 -1.25 1.06 -19.54
CA PRO A 210 0.10 0.82 -20.06
C PRO A 210 1.19 0.83 -18.98
N MET A 211 0.91 1.44 -17.82
CA MET A 211 1.82 1.47 -16.67
C MET A 211 1.58 0.35 -15.65
N ALA A 212 0.59 -0.52 -15.85
CA ALA A 212 0.41 -1.66 -14.96
C ALA A 212 1.66 -2.55 -15.01
N ARG A 213 2.15 -2.94 -13.83
CA ARG A 213 3.32 -3.81 -13.66
C ARG A 213 2.97 -4.84 -12.60
N VAL A 214 3.14 -6.11 -12.95
CA VAL A 214 2.90 -7.21 -12.02
C VAL A 214 4.26 -7.78 -11.61
N TYR A 215 4.51 -7.83 -10.30
CA TYR A 215 5.75 -8.36 -9.73
C TYR A 215 5.44 -9.72 -9.11
N ILE A 216 5.89 -10.81 -9.75
CA ILE A 216 5.75 -12.18 -9.23
C ILE A 216 7.16 -12.73 -9.03
N ASN A 217 7.47 -13.18 -7.81
CA ASN A 217 8.78 -13.78 -7.48
C ASN A 217 9.98 -12.95 -7.97
N ASP A 218 9.97 -11.64 -7.70
CA ASP A 218 11.02 -10.68 -8.11
C ASP A 218 11.21 -10.52 -9.63
N THR A 219 10.31 -11.09 -10.45
CA THR A 219 10.26 -10.87 -11.90
C THR A 219 9.13 -9.91 -12.25
N VAL A 220 9.40 -8.99 -13.18
CA VAL A 220 8.38 -8.11 -13.76
C VAL A 220 7.72 -8.87 -14.90
N SER A 221 6.42 -9.09 -14.82
CA SER A 221 5.61 -9.59 -15.90
C SER A 221 4.63 -8.52 -16.37
N ASP A 222 4.25 -8.60 -17.64
CA ASP A 222 3.06 -7.90 -18.11
C ASP A 222 1.83 -8.39 -17.32
N PRO A 223 0.80 -7.55 -17.15
CA PRO A 223 -0.43 -7.96 -16.49
C PRO A 223 -1.03 -9.18 -17.21
N LEU A 224 -1.40 -10.21 -16.45
CA LEU A 224 -1.91 -11.49 -16.99
C LEU A 224 -3.39 -11.43 -17.40
N TRP A 225 -3.90 -10.24 -17.69
CA TRP A 225 -5.30 -9.98 -18.07
C TRP A 225 -5.37 -9.15 -19.34
#